data_AF-X1VU50-F1
#
_entry.id   AF-X1VU50-F1
#
_cell.length_a   1.000
_cell.length_b   1.000
_cell.length_c   1.000
_cell.angle_alpha   90.00
_cell.angle_beta   90.00
_cell.angle_gamma   90.00
#
_symmetry.space_group_name_H-M   'P 1'
#
loop_
_entity.id
_entity.type
_entity.pdbx_description
1 polymer ?
#
loop_
_entity_poly.entity_id
_entity_poly.type
_entity_poly.pdbx_seq_one_letter_code
_entity_poly.pdbx_strand_id
1 'polypeptide(L)' 'MLINSGKVYIDEEGREFVKKFNKDGNEITYYPPTEKQFFTKEEFSEIDGIRKI' A
#
# COMPACT_ATOMS: atom_id res chain seq x y z
N MET A 1 18.08 4.74 -15.60
CA MET A 1 18.14 3.68 -14.57
C MET A 1 16.71 3.37 -14.18
N LEU A 2 16.23 2.14 -14.44
CA LEU A 2 14.92 1.75 -13.93
C LEU A 2 15.00 1.82 -12.40
N ILE A 3 14.20 2.72 -11.83
CA ILE A 3 13.80 2.74 -10.42
C ILE A 3 13.66 1.30 -9.96
N ASN A 4 14.52 0.91 -9.01
CA ASN A 4 14.59 -0.44 -8.44
C ASN A 4 13.18 -0.81 -7.97
N SER A 5 12.45 -1.53 -8.82
CA SER A 5 11.04 -1.83 -8.59
C SER A 5 11.03 -2.86 -7.47
N GLY A 6 10.54 -2.47 -6.30
CA GLY A 6 10.52 -3.33 -5.12
C GLY A 6 9.84 -4.66 -5.47
N LYS A 7 10.40 -5.78 -4.98
CA LYS A 7 9.80 -7.09 -5.18
C LYS A 7 8.50 -7.17 -4.39
N VAL A 8 7.40 -7.45 -5.09
CA VAL A 8 6.08 -7.72 -4.51
C VAL A 8 5.86 -9.24 -4.52
N TYR A 9 5.25 -9.74 -3.45
CA TYR A 9 4.92 -11.16 -3.26
C TYR A 9 3.42 -11.32 -3.07
N ILE A 10 2.94 -12.53 -3.30
CA ILE A 10 1.52 -12.92 -3.12
C ILE A 10 1.45 -13.93 -1.98
N ASP A 11 0.55 -13.73 -1.03
CA ASP A 11 0.31 -14.67 0.06
C ASP A 11 -0.67 -15.79 -0.35
N GLU A 12 -0.93 -16.76 0.54
CA GLU A 12 -1.84 -17.89 0.28
C GLU A 12 -3.30 -17.43 0.02
N GLU A 13 -3.70 -16.29 0.59
CA GLU A 13 -4.99 -15.64 0.35
C GLU A 13 -5.01 -14.77 -0.92
N GLY A 14 -3.90 -14.72 -1.67
CA GLY A 14 -3.79 -13.97 -2.91
C GLY A 14 -3.54 -12.47 -2.73
N ARG A 15 -3.14 -12.00 -1.54
CA ARG A 15 -2.88 -10.57 -1.29
C ARG A 15 -1.44 -10.21 -1.59
N GLU A 16 -1.27 -9.05 -2.20
CA GLU A 16 0.05 -8.47 -2.44
C GLU A 16 0.68 -7.96 -1.15
N PHE A 17 1.97 -8.23 -0.95
CA PHE A 17 2.74 -7.69 0.15
C PHE A 17 4.21 -7.47 -0.23
N VAL A 18 4.90 -6.65 0.55
CA VAL A 18 6.34 -6.40 0.39
C VAL A 18 7.09 -6.80 1.65
N LYS A 19 8.30 -7.33 1.45
CA LYS A 19 9.25 -7.64 2.53
C LYS A 19 10.39 -6.64 2.50
N LYS A 20 10.76 -6.13 3.67
CA LYS A 20 11.88 -5.20 3.82
C LYS A 20 12.67 -5.55 5.07
N PHE A 21 13.98 -5.32 5.05
CA PHE A 21 14.79 -5.36 6.27
C PHE A 21 14.78 -4.00 6.95
N ASN A 22 14.52 -3.97 8.26
CA ASN A 22 14.68 -2.77 9.05
C ASN A 22 16.19 -2.47 9.26
N LYS A 23 16.51 -1.33 9.91
CA LYS A 23 17.91 -0.94 10.14
C LYS A 23 18.67 -1.90 11.06
N ASP A 24 17.95 -2.65 11.87
CA ASP A 24 18.47 -3.66 12.80
C ASP A 24 18.63 -5.05 12.15
N GLY A 25 18.31 -5.18 10.85
CA GLY A 25 18.41 -6.45 10.11
C GLY A 25 17.20 -7.39 10.29
N ASN A 26 16.12 -6.94 10.93
CA ASN A 26 14.88 -7.71 11.06
C ASN A 26 14.03 -7.61 9.79
N GLU A 27 13.49 -8.75 9.33
CA GLU A 27 12.52 -8.78 8.24
C GLU A 27 11.16 -8.25 8.72
N ILE A 28 10.65 -7.23 8.04
CA ILE A 28 9.31 -6.69 8.20
C ILE A 28 8.48 -6.97 6.95
N THR A 29 7.25 -7.39 7.16
CA THR A 29 6.27 -7.61 6.10
C THR A 29 5.24 -6.49 6.14
N TYR A 30 4.99 -5.84 5.00
CA TYR A 30 4.00 -4.79 4.85
C TYR A 30 2.93 -5.21 3.86
N TYR A 31 1.68 -5.12 4.30
CA TYR A 31 0.50 -5.30 3.46
C TYR A 31 -0.06 -3.92 3.11
N PRO A 32 -0.32 -3.63 1.82
CA PRO A 32 -1.05 -2.44 1.44
C PRO A 32 -2.45 -2.45 2.08
N PRO A 33 -2.99 -1.27 2.42
CA PRO A 33 -4.32 -1.16 3.01
C PRO A 33 -5.35 -1.71 2.02
N THR A 34 -6.36 -2.39 2.55
CA THR A 34 -7.52 -2.78 1.72
C THR A 34 -8.25 -1.54 1.22
N GLU A 35 -9.01 -1.68 0.14
CA GLU A 35 -9.91 -0.64 -0.38
C GLU A 35 -10.65 0.10 0.74
N LYS A 36 -11.40 -0.64 1.58
CA LYS A 36 -12.13 -0.08 2.73
C LYS A 36 -11.27 0.77 3.68
N GLN A 37 -10.02 0.36 3.93
CA GLN A 37 -9.09 1.09 4.82
C GLN A 37 -8.51 2.33 4.14
N PHE A 38 -8.34 2.28 2.82
CA PHE A 38 -7.88 3.42 2.03
C PHE A 38 -8.96 4.52 1.97
N PHE A 39 -10.23 4.13 1.86
CA PHE A 39 -11.37 5.05 1.74
C PHE A 39 -11.98 5.52 3.07
N THR A 40 -11.44 5.12 4.23
CA THR A 40 -11.97 5.50 5.57
C THR A 40 -11.33 6.72 6.22
N LYS A 41 -10.51 7.50 5.52
CA LYS A 41 -10.07 8.81 6.03
C LYS A 41 -10.84 9.91 5.34
N GLU A 42 -11.21 10.92 6.13
CA GLU A 42 -11.98 12.13 5.82
C GLU A 42 -11.60 12.87 4.50
N GLU A 43 -10.51 12.47 3.85
CA GLU A 43 -9.98 12.88 2.54
C GLU A 43 -10.94 12.68 1.35
N PHE A 44 -11.98 11.85 1.46
CA PHE A 44 -12.97 11.69 0.38
C PHE A 44 -13.93 12.87 0.24
N SER A 45 -14.14 13.66 1.30
CA SER A 45 -14.97 14.87 1.23
C SER A 45 -14.35 15.91 0.29
N GLU A 46 -13.02 15.96 0.21
CA GLU A 46 -12.30 16.88 -0.68
C GLU A 46 -12.20 16.35 -2.13
N ILE A 47 -12.08 15.03 -2.33
CA ILE A 47 -11.96 14.43 -3.67
C ILE A 47 -13.30 14.46 -4.44
N ASP A 48 -14.45 14.25 -3.77
CA ASP A 48 -15.77 14.36 -4.39
C ASP A 48 -16.06 15.78 -4.89
N GLY A 49 -15.57 16.81 -4.17
CA GLY A 49 -15.69 18.20 -4.56
C GLY A 49 -14.94 18.56 -5.86
N ILE A 50 -13.85 17.86 -6.18
CA ILE A 50 -13.05 18.10 -7.40
C ILE A 50 -13.73 17.48 -8.63
N ARG A 51 -14.51 16.42 -8.46
CA ARG A 51 -15.15 15.67 -9.57
C ARG A 51 -16.48 16.28 -10.04
N LYS A 52 -16.99 17.32 -9.34
CA LYS A 52 -18.11 18.17 -9.76
C LYS A 52 -17.60 19.43 -10.47
N ILE A 53 -17.05 19.27 -11.67
CA ILE A 53 -16.89 20.36 -12.67
C ILE A 53 -17.40 19.84 -14.01
#